data_AF-A0AAU9L1K8-F1
#
_entry.id   AF-A0AAU9L1K8-F1
#
_cell.length_a   1.000
_cell.length_b   1.000
_cell.length_c   1.000
_cell.angle_alpha   90.00
_cell.angle_beta   90.00
_cell.angle_gamma   90.00
#
_symmetry.space_group_name_H-M   'P 1'
#
loop_
_entity.id
_entity.type
_entity.pdbx_description
1 polymer ?
#
loop_
_entity_poly.entity_id
_entity_poly.type
_entity_poly.pdbx_seq_one_letter_code
_entity_poly.pdbx_strand_id
1 'polypeptide(L)'
;MLFHQKRFFAYPSGAPSLNTLSSVSSHSHTLITTDRCVSLLRYGNDGYTMHKLEIDTLLTGKANVIASAVIERPRTQQSQVVVAYAIGEALYLQVLAPQDESMEHAQAIDTSECEKFELQVAPTCMFNIRALGSNGDVFYGVVVCCTDSMLAIGYIENEKHESEFGAVCTRLEIEQFAVFFPEFATFTHTILAVDIITSLEKDYSWIAFGCADGLVRVFHGQNHGDCLSGPFKTKDLLLNGPITSVALYLKQAAASEEASLTWCCNLLVTCAIGQAVVYEDLFGTFDHIGNGEVLLESDTFDSIFAGIIADIDLDGHIELLLGTDSQVMLAYKERSNDDKQHQGINGEVTRNSLESSIDELSAASPMSYGSSHNIWDDLETIPTKDAGGSIASETLRWKWQRLSRNHWDLETFGAMYSLLWRDVNHDGVPELLVASSTGIYVYEADPIFVIQKLESVVSVLHGNKSS
;
A
#
# COMPACT_ATOMS: atom_id res chain seq x y z
N MET A 1 -17.70 10.15 9.05
CA MET A 1 -16.82 9.02 9.39
C MET A 1 -16.01 9.49 10.57
N LEU A 2 -16.15 8.82 11.71
CA LEU A 2 -15.55 9.25 12.97
C LEU A 2 -14.51 8.22 13.35
N PHE A 3 -13.25 8.64 13.32
CA PHE A 3 -12.14 7.87 13.86
C PHE A 3 -11.64 8.58 15.11
N HIS A 4 -11.26 7.81 16.12
CA HIS A 4 -10.67 8.35 17.34
C HIS A 4 -9.22 7.94 17.42
N GLN A 5 -8.33 8.90 17.69
CA GLN A 5 -6.94 8.58 17.98
C GLN A 5 -6.85 7.84 19.32
N LYS A 6 -6.50 6.56 19.26
CA LYS A 6 -6.44 5.69 20.45
C LYS A 6 -5.07 5.63 21.05
N ARG A 7 -4.05 5.63 20.20
CA ARG A 7 -2.65 5.64 20.63
C ARG A 7 -1.81 6.50 19.72
N PHE A 8 -0.81 7.13 20.34
CA PHE A 8 0.26 7.82 19.64
C PHE A 8 1.59 7.38 20.23
N PHE A 9 2.46 6.85 19.38
CA PHE A 9 3.83 6.49 19.72
C PHE A 9 4.77 7.54 19.16
N ALA A 10 5.16 8.49 20.00
CA ALA A 10 6.06 9.57 19.61
C ALA A 10 7.46 9.06 19.26
N TYR A 11 8.12 9.73 18.31
CA TYR A 11 9.55 9.57 18.07
C TYR A 11 10.34 10.66 18.81
N PRO A 12 10.85 10.40 20.04
CA PRO A 12 11.42 11.44 20.91
C PRO A 12 12.77 11.98 20.43
N SER A 13 13.45 11.30 19.50
CA SER A 13 14.81 11.63 19.06
C SER A 13 14.85 12.30 17.67
N GLY A 14 13.79 13.02 17.31
CA GLY A 14 13.59 13.57 15.96
C GLY A 14 13.01 12.57 14.99
N ALA A 15 12.48 13.07 13.87
CA ALA A 15 11.78 12.30 12.85
C ALA A 15 12.68 11.21 12.24
N PRO A 16 12.38 9.92 12.42
CA PRO A 16 13.07 8.87 11.70
C PRO A 16 12.65 8.87 10.24
N SER A 17 13.53 8.41 9.35
CA SER A 17 13.10 7.96 8.03
C SER A 17 12.32 6.67 8.22
N LEU A 18 11.01 6.72 8.01
CA LEU A 18 10.18 5.54 8.07
C LEU A 18 10.25 4.83 6.72
N ASN A 19 10.66 3.56 6.75
CA ASN A 19 10.86 2.79 5.52
C ASN A 19 9.65 1.92 5.17
N THR A 20 8.90 1.43 6.16
CA THR A 20 7.65 0.67 5.91
C THR A 20 6.79 0.51 7.18
N LEU A 21 5.47 0.54 6.98
CA LEU A 21 4.49 -0.19 7.79
C LEU A 21 4.14 -1.46 7.04
N SER A 22 4.71 -2.60 7.43
CA SER A 22 4.43 -3.85 6.71
C SER A 22 3.10 -4.42 7.19
N SER A 23 2.11 -4.45 6.27
CA SER A 23 0.85 -5.20 6.44
C SER A 23 1.10 -6.70 6.52
N VAL A 24 2.15 -7.17 5.86
CA VAL A 24 2.16 -8.55 5.40
C VAL A 24 2.75 -9.46 6.47
N SER A 25 1.94 -10.44 6.87
CA SER A 25 2.36 -11.74 7.36
C SER A 25 2.87 -11.85 8.81
N SER A 26 2.17 -11.28 9.79
CA SER A 26 2.13 -11.88 11.13
C SER A 26 0.71 -11.76 11.65
N HIS A 27 0.02 -12.87 11.93
CA HIS A 27 -1.33 -12.84 12.52
C HIS A 27 -1.39 -12.04 13.82
N SER A 28 -0.26 -11.79 14.47
CA SER A 28 -0.21 -11.19 15.79
C SER A 28 0.34 -9.77 15.82
N HIS A 29 1.14 -9.33 14.82
CA HIS A 29 1.89 -8.06 14.93
C HIS A 29 2.03 -7.28 13.62
N THR A 30 2.19 -5.96 13.73
CA THR A 30 2.54 -5.03 12.64
C THR A 30 3.99 -4.57 12.78
N LEU A 31 4.77 -4.61 11.69
CA LEU A 31 6.18 -4.23 11.70
C LEU A 31 6.34 -2.74 11.38
N ILE A 32 7.04 -2.02 12.26
CA ILE A 32 7.37 -0.60 12.09
C ILE A 32 8.88 -0.49 11.86
N THR A 33 9.28 0.00 10.68
CA THR A 33 10.69 0.18 10.33
C THR A 33 11.05 1.64 10.29
N THR A 34 12.05 2.01 11.09
CA THR A 34 12.72 3.32 11.03
C THR A 34 14.18 3.13 10.67
N ASP A 35 14.88 4.20 10.30
CA ASP A 35 16.34 4.22 10.15
C ASP A 35 17.14 3.82 11.41
N ARG A 36 16.50 3.80 12.58
CA ARG A 36 17.14 3.55 13.89
C ARG A 36 16.80 2.21 14.51
N CYS A 37 15.62 1.69 14.22
CA CYS A 37 15.14 0.46 14.80
C CYS A 37 13.99 -0.16 14.03
N VAL A 38 13.78 -1.44 14.32
CA VAL A 38 12.60 -2.20 13.94
C VAL A 38 11.79 -2.47 15.21
N SER A 39 10.50 -2.18 15.16
CA SER A 39 9.58 -2.36 16.28
C SER A 39 8.36 -3.18 15.87
N LEU A 40 7.80 -3.93 16.82
CA LEU A 40 6.57 -4.69 16.68
C LEU A 40 5.45 -3.94 17.38
N LEU A 41 4.42 -3.54 16.64
CA LEU A 41 3.17 -3.07 17.20
C LEU A 41 2.23 -4.26 17.41
N ARG A 42 1.73 -4.38 18.63
CA ARG A 42 0.86 -5.47 19.10
C ARG A 42 -0.36 -4.89 19.81
N TYR A 43 -1.45 -5.64 19.83
CA TYR A 43 -2.58 -5.38 20.72
C TYR A 43 -2.67 -6.49 21.77
N GLY A 44 -2.80 -6.11 23.03
CA GLY A 44 -2.89 -7.07 24.15
C GLY A 44 -3.76 -6.54 25.28
N ASN A 45 -3.61 -7.13 26.47
CA ASN A 45 -4.43 -6.79 27.65
C ASN A 45 -4.36 -5.31 28.05
N ASP A 46 -3.20 -4.67 27.84
CA ASP A 46 -2.97 -3.25 28.14
C ASP A 46 -3.25 -2.31 26.95
N GLY A 47 -3.86 -2.83 25.88
CA GLY A 47 -4.11 -2.13 24.62
C GLY A 47 -2.92 -2.20 23.66
N TYR A 48 -2.75 -1.16 22.83
CA TYR A 48 -1.65 -1.11 21.86
C TYR A 48 -0.30 -0.89 22.54
N THR A 49 0.63 -1.79 22.27
CA THR A 49 2.02 -1.73 22.74
C THR A 49 2.98 -1.79 21.57
N MET A 50 4.10 -1.09 21.68
CA MET A 50 5.15 -1.09 20.67
C MET A 50 6.44 -1.59 21.31
N HIS A 51 6.92 -2.75 20.88
CA HIS A 51 8.12 -3.40 21.40
C HIS A 51 9.26 -3.27 20.38
N LYS A 52 10.39 -2.67 20.78
CA LYS A 52 11.57 -2.54 19.92
C LYS A 52 12.32 -3.86 19.87
N LEU A 53 12.66 -4.35 18.68
CA LEU A 53 13.48 -5.55 18.54
C LEU A 53 14.90 -5.30 19.03
N GLU A 54 15.36 -6.18 19.92
CA GLU A 54 16.73 -6.16 20.41
C GLU A 54 17.66 -6.82 19.39
N ILE A 55 18.48 -6.01 18.75
CA ILE A 55 19.54 -6.44 17.85
C ILE A 55 20.82 -5.85 18.42
N ASP A 56 21.75 -6.69 18.88
CA ASP A 56 22.97 -6.25 19.59
C ASP A 56 23.70 -5.12 18.88
N THR A 57 23.78 -5.18 17.55
CA THR A 57 24.42 -4.14 16.72
C THR A 57 23.64 -2.82 16.73
N LEU A 58 22.30 -2.85 16.73
CA LEU A 58 21.46 -1.65 16.85
C LEU A 58 21.49 -1.06 18.26
N LEU A 59 21.63 -1.88 19.30
CA LEU A 59 21.73 -1.41 20.69
C LEU A 59 22.96 -0.53 20.91
N THR A 60 24.05 -0.80 20.19
CA THR A 60 25.27 0.03 20.25
C THR A 60 25.14 1.38 19.55
N GLY A 61 24.05 1.63 18.81
CA GLY A 61 23.82 2.86 18.04
C GLY A 61 24.77 3.06 16.86
N LYS A 62 25.53 2.03 16.48
CA LYS A 62 26.50 2.07 15.38
C LYS A 62 25.93 1.62 14.03
N ALA A 63 24.68 1.18 14.03
CA ALA A 63 24.03 0.59 12.88
C ALA A 63 22.79 1.39 12.48
N ASN A 64 22.60 1.58 11.17
CA ASN A 64 21.42 2.20 10.58
C ASN A 64 20.57 1.13 9.92
N VAL A 65 19.29 1.06 10.25
CA VAL A 65 18.34 0.14 9.62
C VAL A 65 17.95 0.68 8.26
N ILE A 66 17.91 -0.19 7.26
CA ILE A 66 17.58 0.16 5.87
C ILE A 66 16.18 -0.32 5.52
N ALA A 67 15.88 -1.58 5.79
CA ALA A 67 14.58 -2.17 5.49
C ALA A 67 14.34 -3.36 6.40
N SER A 68 13.08 -3.74 6.55
CA SER A 68 12.73 -4.99 7.22
C SER A 68 11.48 -5.60 6.63
N ALA A 69 11.36 -6.92 6.79
CA ALA A 69 10.22 -7.70 6.33
C ALA A 69 10.03 -8.92 7.24
N VAL A 70 8.99 -9.71 7.00
CA VAL A 70 8.68 -10.90 7.81
C VAL A 70 8.70 -12.14 6.92
N ILE A 71 9.24 -13.24 7.43
CA ILE A 71 9.08 -14.57 6.85
C ILE A 71 8.02 -15.29 7.67
N GLU A 72 6.97 -15.75 7.01
CA GLU A 72 5.90 -16.52 7.63
C GLU A 72 5.90 -17.95 7.11
N ARG A 73 5.90 -18.91 8.04
CA ARG A 73 5.85 -20.33 7.74
C ARG A 73 4.57 -20.92 8.34
N PRO A 74 3.58 -21.30 7.52
CA PRO A 74 2.28 -21.79 8.01
C PRO A 74 2.41 -23.00 8.94
N ARG A 75 3.39 -23.88 8.69
CA ARG A 75 3.58 -25.12 9.46
C ARG A 75 4.11 -24.88 10.87
N THR A 76 4.95 -23.87 11.08
CA THR A 76 5.60 -23.62 12.38
C THR A 76 4.85 -22.58 13.21
N GLN A 77 3.95 -21.80 12.59
CA GLN A 77 3.27 -20.64 13.21
C GLN A 77 4.23 -19.61 13.83
N GLN A 78 5.52 -19.69 13.52
CA GLN A 78 6.55 -18.78 13.98
C GLN A 78 6.89 -17.83 12.84
N SER A 79 6.50 -16.56 13.00
CA SER A 79 6.97 -15.46 12.15
C SER A 79 8.42 -15.15 12.49
N GLN A 80 9.27 -14.92 11.49
CA GLN A 80 10.63 -14.42 11.68
C GLN A 80 10.77 -13.05 11.04
N VAL A 81 11.51 -12.15 11.69
CA VAL A 81 11.75 -10.80 11.19
C VAL A 81 13.12 -10.76 10.50
N VAL A 82 13.13 -10.28 9.26
CA VAL A 82 14.35 -10.06 8.50
C VAL A 82 14.67 -8.57 8.52
N VAL A 83 15.87 -8.21 8.98
CA VAL A 83 16.31 -6.82 9.10
C VAL A 83 17.57 -6.59 8.29
N ALA A 84 17.52 -5.65 7.36
CA ALA A 84 18.68 -5.13 6.66
C ALA A 84 19.21 -3.87 7.34
N TYR A 85 20.51 -3.80 7.60
CA TYR A 85 21.15 -2.67 8.26
C TYR A 85 22.59 -2.45 7.78
N ALA A 86 23.07 -1.21 7.94
CA ALA A 86 24.44 -0.80 7.64
C ALA A 86 25.25 -0.59 8.93
N ILE A 87 26.53 -0.99 8.93
CA ILE A 87 27.53 -0.58 9.93
C ILE A 87 28.70 0.06 9.19
N GLY A 88 28.78 1.40 9.21
CA GLY A 88 29.65 2.12 8.30
C GLY A 88 29.25 1.84 6.85
N GLU A 89 30.19 1.34 6.06
CA GLU A 89 29.96 0.97 4.64
C GLU A 89 29.52 -0.50 4.46
N ALA A 90 29.56 -1.32 5.51
CA ALA A 90 29.23 -2.73 5.41
C ALA A 90 27.73 -2.94 5.61
N LEU A 91 27.12 -3.73 4.73
CA LEU A 91 25.69 -4.02 4.72
C LEU A 91 25.42 -5.46 5.14
N TYR A 92 24.43 -5.63 6.00
CA TYR A 92 24.07 -6.92 6.55
C TYR A 92 22.57 -7.13 6.51
N LEU A 93 22.18 -8.40 6.43
CA LEU A 93 20.81 -8.85 6.59
C LEU A 93 20.79 -9.95 7.65
N GLN A 94 19.85 -9.85 8.58
CA GLN A 94 19.79 -10.71 9.75
C GLN A 94 18.38 -11.23 9.98
N VAL A 95 18.24 -12.53 10.22
CA VAL A 95 16.95 -13.21 10.42
C VAL A 95 16.76 -13.50 11.91
N LEU A 96 15.70 -12.94 12.49
CA LEU A 96 15.45 -12.93 13.93
C LEU A 96 14.12 -13.61 14.24
N ALA A 97 14.09 -14.44 15.28
CA ALA A 97 12.84 -14.87 15.88
C ALA A 97 12.38 -13.81 16.89
N PRO A 98 11.21 -13.16 16.72
CA PRO A 98 10.67 -12.28 17.73
C PRO A 98 10.35 -13.11 18.97
N GLN A 99 10.92 -12.75 20.13
CA GLN A 99 10.58 -13.40 21.38
C GLN A 99 9.11 -13.11 21.70
N ASP A 100 8.36 -14.15 22.09
CA ASP A 100 6.98 -14.00 22.53
C ASP A 100 6.94 -14.09 24.05
N GLU A 101 6.57 -12.98 24.71
CA GLU A 101 6.50 -12.88 26.18
C GLU A 101 5.47 -13.85 26.79
N SER A 102 4.60 -14.46 25.98
CA SER A 102 3.58 -15.42 26.41
C SER A 102 4.15 -16.78 26.88
N MET A 103 5.42 -17.07 26.61
CA MET A 103 6.08 -18.34 26.92
C MET A 103 7.15 -18.19 28.01
N GLU A 104 6.79 -17.64 29.18
CA GLU A 104 7.69 -17.50 30.34
C GLU A 104 8.28 -18.83 30.89
N HIS A 105 7.96 -20.00 30.32
CA HIS A 105 8.43 -21.31 30.81
C HIS A 105 9.21 -22.14 29.77
N ALA A 106 9.51 -21.61 28.58
CA ALA A 106 10.50 -22.23 27.71
C ALA A 106 11.88 -21.71 28.09
N GLN A 107 12.74 -22.60 28.59
CA GLN A 107 14.15 -22.36 28.89
C GLN A 107 14.77 -21.44 27.84
N ALA A 108 15.54 -20.44 28.28
CA ALA A 108 16.31 -19.55 27.43
C ALA A 108 16.98 -20.34 26.32
N ILE A 109 16.35 -20.34 25.14
CA ILE A 109 16.95 -20.88 23.92
C ILE A 109 18.06 -19.89 23.64
N ASP A 110 19.29 -20.40 23.73
CA ASP A 110 20.52 -19.73 23.35
C ASP A 110 20.24 -18.85 22.11
N THR A 111 20.48 -17.54 22.21
CA THR A 111 20.42 -16.56 21.13
C THR A 111 21.50 -16.80 20.06
N SER A 112 21.95 -18.05 19.90
CA SER A 112 23.26 -18.43 19.39
C SER A 112 23.32 -18.73 17.89
N GLU A 113 22.22 -18.80 17.14
CA GLU A 113 22.29 -18.93 15.67
C GLU A 113 21.27 -18.02 14.99
N CYS A 114 21.45 -16.71 15.20
CA CYS A 114 20.81 -15.73 14.33
C CYS A 114 21.54 -15.70 12.99
N GLU A 115 20.88 -16.14 11.93
CA GLU A 115 21.48 -16.22 10.61
C GLU A 115 21.71 -14.82 10.04
N LYS A 116 22.98 -14.55 9.67
CA LYS A 116 23.44 -13.26 9.18
C LYS A 116 24.08 -13.41 7.81
N PHE A 117 23.65 -12.57 6.88
CA PHE A 117 24.10 -12.53 5.50
C PHE A 117 24.73 -11.17 5.19
N GLU A 118 25.81 -11.14 4.40
CA GLU A 118 26.40 -9.90 3.91
C GLU A 118 25.73 -9.49 2.59
N LEU A 119 25.42 -8.20 2.48
CA LEU A 119 24.83 -7.61 1.28
C LEU A 119 25.89 -6.77 0.56
N GLN A 120 25.85 -6.80 -0.77
CA GLN A 120 26.72 -5.97 -1.59
C GLN A 120 26.12 -4.59 -1.89
N VAL A 121 24.79 -4.51 -1.92
CA VAL A 121 24.03 -3.31 -2.28
C VAL A 121 22.94 -3.09 -1.25
N ALA A 122 22.66 -1.83 -0.94
CA ALA A 122 21.63 -1.46 0.02
C ALA A 122 20.24 -1.78 -0.56
N PRO A 123 19.34 -2.42 0.20
CA PRO A 123 17.98 -2.66 -0.26
C PRO A 123 17.21 -1.35 -0.48
N THR A 124 16.41 -1.30 -1.53
CA THR A 124 15.45 -0.22 -1.80
C THR A 124 14.10 -0.52 -1.17
N CYS A 125 13.68 -1.79 -1.20
CA CYS A 125 12.54 -2.30 -0.45
C CYS A 125 12.70 -3.80 -0.18
N MET A 126 11.93 -4.32 0.77
CA MET A 126 11.87 -5.75 1.08
C MET A 126 10.41 -6.16 1.22
N PHE A 127 10.04 -7.32 0.69
CA PHE A 127 8.69 -7.86 0.81
C PHE A 127 8.71 -9.37 0.98
N ASN A 128 7.75 -9.89 1.73
CA ASN A 128 7.59 -11.32 1.93
C ASN A 128 6.94 -11.96 0.69
N ILE A 129 7.25 -13.22 0.45
CA ILE A 129 6.67 -13.97 -0.65
C ILE A 129 6.55 -15.45 -0.30
N ARG A 130 5.47 -16.05 -0.81
CA ARG A 130 5.31 -17.49 -0.88
C ARG A 130 5.22 -17.87 -2.35
N ALA A 131 6.08 -18.78 -2.81
CA ALA A 131 6.17 -19.14 -4.22
C ALA A 131 6.26 -20.64 -4.43
N LEU A 132 5.56 -21.13 -5.45
CA LEU A 132 5.59 -22.53 -5.84
C LEU A 132 6.64 -22.75 -6.93
N GLY A 133 7.58 -23.65 -6.67
CA GLY A 133 8.60 -24.07 -7.63
C GLY A 133 8.10 -25.19 -8.54
N SER A 134 8.78 -25.38 -9.67
CA SER A 134 8.41 -26.37 -10.69
C SER A 134 8.36 -27.83 -10.20
N ASN A 135 9.07 -28.13 -9.11
CA ASN A 135 9.19 -29.48 -8.56
C ASN A 135 8.18 -29.78 -7.43
N GLY A 136 7.30 -28.83 -7.11
CA GLY A 136 6.39 -28.89 -5.96
C GLY A 136 7.03 -28.46 -4.63
N ASP A 137 8.23 -27.89 -4.68
CA ASP A 137 8.84 -27.20 -3.56
C ASP A 137 8.17 -25.83 -3.38
N VAL A 138 7.95 -25.42 -2.14
CA VAL A 138 7.40 -24.10 -1.81
C VAL A 138 8.48 -23.29 -1.11
N PHE A 139 8.73 -22.10 -1.63
CA PHE A 139 9.61 -21.12 -1.01
C PHE A 139 8.79 -20.20 -0.10
N TYR A 140 9.26 -20.02 1.14
CA TYR A 140 8.74 -19.07 2.12
C TYR A 140 9.87 -18.13 2.49
N GLY A 141 9.79 -16.87 2.09
CA GLY A 141 10.91 -15.97 2.32
C GLY A 141 10.62 -14.51 2.05
N VAL A 142 11.71 -13.75 1.98
CA VAL A 142 11.71 -12.33 1.67
C VAL A 142 12.51 -12.12 0.40
N VAL A 143 11.94 -11.35 -0.53
CA VAL A 143 12.66 -10.78 -1.66
C VAL A 143 13.21 -9.43 -1.23
N VAL A 144 14.49 -9.24 -1.48
CA VAL A 144 15.24 -8.02 -1.19
C VAL A 144 15.53 -7.33 -2.52
N CYS A 145 14.85 -6.22 -2.77
CA CYS A 145 15.07 -5.41 -3.96
C CYS A 145 16.28 -4.52 -3.75
N CYS A 146 17.22 -4.56 -4.69
CA CYS A 146 18.34 -3.64 -4.79
C CYS A 146 18.15 -2.76 -6.03
N THR A 147 19.09 -1.85 -6.28
CA THR A 147 18.99 -0.89 -7.39
C THR A 147 18.79 -1.53 -8.78
N ASP A 148 19.41 -2.67 -9.03
CA ASP A 148 19.47 -3.33 -10.35
C ASP A 148 19.33 -4.85 -10.27
N SER A 149 19.01 -5.38 -9.09
CA SER A 149 18.98 -6.81 -8.84
C SER A 149 18.04 -7.15 -7.69
N MET A 150 17.66 -8.41 -7.61
CA MET A 150 16.91 -8.97 -6.49
C MET A 150 17.62 -10.20 -5.97
N LEU A 151 17.46 -10.46 -4.68
CA LEU A 151 17.82 -11.72 -4.06
C LEU A 151 16.66 -12.18 -3.18
N ALA A 152 16.59 -13.47 -2.91
CA ALA A 152 15.61 -14.02 -1.98
C ALA A 152 16.31 -14.79 -0.87
N ILE A 153 15.81 -14.62 0.35
CA ILE A 153 16.28 -15.34 1.53
C ILE A 153 15.07 -15.95 2.22
N GLY A 154 15.15 -17.23 2.58
CA GLY A 154 14.04 -17.94 3.20
C GLY A 154 14.24 -19.43 3.28
N TYR A 155 13.14 -20.14 3.39
CA TYR A 155 13.06 -21.58 3.57
C TYR A 155 12.44 -22.22 2.34
N ILE A 156 13.01 -23.34 1.91
CA ILE A 156 12.41 -24.19 0.90
C ILE A 156 11.84 -25.42 1.62
N GLU A 157 10.55 -25.66 1.44
CA GLU A 157 9.88 -26.84 1.98
C GLU A 157 9.27 -27.66 0.86
N ASN A 158 9.47 -28.97 0.89
CA ASN A 158 8.79 -29.88 -0.03
C ASN A 158 7.51 -30.38 0.62
N GLU A 159 6.35 -30.18 -0.03
CA GLU A 159 5.08 -30.63 0.55
C GLU A 159 4.96 -32.16 0.65
N LYS A 160 5.69 -32.91 -0.19
CA LYS A 160 5.62 -34.38 -0.27
C LYS A 160 6.60 -35.11 0.66
N HIS A 161 7.62 -34.42 1.18
CA HIS A 161 8.59 -35.00 2.10
C HIS A 161 8.48 -34.33 3.47
N GLU A 162 7.86 -35.02 4.42
CA GLU A 162 7.88 -34.69 5.85
C GLU A 162 9.33 -34.77 6.37
N SER A 163 10.08 -33.69 6.22
CA SER A 163 11.38 -33.56 6.90
C SER A 163 11.13 -32.93 8.26
N GLU A 164 11.08 -33.76 9.30
CA GLU A 164 10.79 -33.39 10.69
C GLU A 164 11.89 -32.57 11.39
N PHE A 165 13.00 -32.19 10.73
CA PHE A 165 14.09 -31.48 11.40
C PHE A 165 14.78 -30.42 10.51
N GLY A 166 14.73 -29.17 10.97
CA GLY A 166 15.76 -28.15 10.72
C GLY A 166 15.86 -27.57 9.30
N ALA A 167 14.76 -27.08 8.72
CA ALA A 167 14.89 -26.19 7.56
C ALA A 167 15.71 -24.96 7.99
N VAL A 168 16.87 -24.76 7.36
CA VAL A 168 17.79 -23.64 7.60
C VAL A 168 17.38 -22.48 6.69
N CYS A 169 17.51 -21.23 7.15
CA CYS A 169 17.26 -20.11 6.26
C CYS A 169 18.40 -20.06 5.24
N THR A 170 18.07 -19.83 3.97
CA THR A 170 19.08 -19.84 2.92
C THR A 170 18.84 -18.70 1.96
N ARG A 171 19.94 -18.14 1.48
CA ARG A 171 19.92 -17.26 0.31
C ARG A 171 19.81 -18.14 -0.93
N LEU A 172 18.82 -17.88 -1.78
CA LEU A 172 18.70 -18.57 -3.05
C LEU A 172 19.87 -18.19 -3.96
N GLU A 173 20.49 -19.19 -4.59
CA GLU A 173 21.40 -18.96 -5.70
C GLU A 173 20.62 -18.45 -6.92
N ILE A 174 21.32 -17.87 -7.90
CA ILE A 174 20.70 -17.20 -9.06
C ILE A 174 19.79 -18.18 -9.84
N GLU A 175 20.25 -19.42 -10.02
CA GLU A 175 19.51 -20.47 -10.70
C GLU A 175 18.26 -20.87 -9.93
N GLN A 176 18.35 -20.97 -8.59
CA GLN A 176 17.19 -21.28 -7.74
C GLN A 176 16.19 -20.12 -7.75
N PHE A 177 16.66 -18.89 -7.63
CA PHE A 177 15.83 -17.69 -7.70
C PHE A 177 15.06 -17.64 -9.02
N ALA A 178 15.71 -17.91 -10.16
CA ALA A 178 15.07 -17.93 -11.47
C ALA A 178 14.05 -19.08 -11.65
N VAL A 179 14.16 -20.17 -10.90
CA VAL A 179 13.16 -21.25 -10.91
C VAL A 179 11.86 -20.82 -10.23
N PHE A 180 11.95 -20.09 -9.11
CA PHE A 180 10.77 -19.58 -8.42
C PHE A 180 10.22 -18.29 -9.04
N PHE A 181 11.11 -17.45 -9.58
CA PHE A 181 10.79 -16.10 -10.04
C PHE A 181 11.48 -15.74 -11.37
N PRO A 182 11.15 -16.41 -12.48
CA PRO A 182 11.83 -16.19 -13.75
C PRO A 182 11.68 -14.74 -14.26
N GLU A 183 10.50 -14.15 -14.12
CA GLU A 183 10.24 -12.77 -14.51
C GLU A 183 10.95 -11.76 -13.61
N PHE A 184 11.19 -12.09 -12.33
CA PHE A 184 11.92 -11.19 -11.41
C PHE A 184 13.41 -11.25 -11.66
N ALA A 185 13.94 -12.42 -12.02
CA ALA A 185 15.36 -12.61 -12.33
C ALA A 185 15.82 -11.76 -13.52
N THR A 186 14.89 -11.35 -14.39
CA THR A 186 15.17 -10.50 -15.57
C THR A 186 14.79 -9.04 -15.35
N PHE A 187 14.21 -8.69 -14.20
CA PHE A 187 13.75 -7.35 -13.90
C PHE A 187 14.90 -6.47 -13.38
N THR A 188 15.15 -5.33 -14.03
CA THR A 188 16.34 -4.50 -13.80
C THR A 188 16.04 -3.09 -13.31
N HIS A 189 14.76 -2.72 -13.20
CA HIS A 189 14.39 -1.39 -12.71
C HIS A 189 14.46 -1.35 -11.18
N THR A 190 14.86 -0.20 -10.64
CA THR A 190 14.92 0.03 -9.19
C THR A 190 13.51 0.05 -8.60
N ILE A 191 13.11 -0.99 -7.88
CA ILE A 191 11.80 -1.09 -7.24
C ILE A 191 11.79 -0.28 -5.94
N LEU A 192 10.78 0.56 -5.76
CA LEU A 192 10.55 1.36 -4.56
C LEU A 192 9.31 0.91 -3.77
N ALA A 193 8.28 0.42 -4.47
CA ALA A 193 7.03 -0.01 -3.86
C ALA A 193 6.57 -1.35 -4.45
N VAL A 194 6.00 -2.21 -3.60
CA VAL A 194 5.46 -3.51 -3.99
C VAL A 194 4.12 -3.71 -3.30
N ASP A 195 3.15 -4.23 -4.03
CA ASP A 195 1.91 -4.74 -3.46
C ASP A 195 1.53 -6.09 -4.06
N ILE A 196 0.95 -6.96 -3.25
CA ILE A 196 0.68 -8.36 -3.57
C ILE A 196 -0.72 -8.74 -3.10
N ILE A 197 -1.52 -9.29 -4.01
CA ILE A 197 -2.80 -9.93 -3.69
C ILE A 197 -2.74 -11.39 -4.10
N THR A 198 -2.84 -12.28 -3.11
CA THR A 198 -3.10 -13.71 -3.29
C THR A 198 -4.54 -14.00 -2.86
N SER A 199 -5.39 -14.42 -3.79
CA SER A 199 -6.78 -14.73 -3.44
C SER A 199 -6.90 -16.19 -2.99
N LEU A 200 -7.30 -16.43 -1.75
CA LEU A 200 -7.50 -17.78 -1.20
C LEU A 200 -8.57 -18.59 -1.94
N GLU A 201 -9.62 -17.92 -2.42
CA GLU A 201 -10.76 -18.55 -3.08
C GLU A 201 -10.58 -18.72 -4.59
N LYS A 202 -9.58 -18.05 -5.18
CA LYS A 202 -9.43 -17.96 -6.64
C LYS A 202 -8.01 -18.31 -7.03
N ASP A 203 -7.88 -19.07 -8.11
CA ASP A 203 -6.59 -19.54 -8.63
C ASP A 203 -5.79 -18.42 -9.35
N TYR A 204 -5.94 -17.16 -8.95
CA TYR A 204 -5.25 -16.01 -9.54
C TYR A 204 -4.54 -15.16 -8.49
N SER A 205 -3.40 -14.60 -8.88
CA SER A 205 -2.58 -13.75 -8.04
C SER A 205 -2.05 -12.53 -8.79
N TRP A 206 -1.82 -11.45 -8.05
CA TRP A 206 -1.42 -10.16 -8.59
C TRP A 206 -0.26 -9.59 -7.81
N ILE A 207 0.71 -9.02 -8.53
CA ILE A 207 1.87 -8.34 -7.94
C ILE A 207 2.07 -7.05 -8.72
N ALA A 208 2.24 -5.93 -8.05
CA ALA A 208 2.57 -4.66 -8.67
C ALA A 208 3.93 -4.17 -8.17
N PHE A 209 4.81 -3.79 -9.08
CA PHE A 209 6.07 -3.09 -8.79
C PHE A 209 5.96 -1.64 -9.21
N GLY A 210 6.26 -0.72 -8.30
CA GLY A 210 6.48 0.69 -8.58
C GLY A 210 7.96 1.03 -8.54
N CYS A 211 8.48 1.68 -9.60
CA CYS A 211 9.92 1.87 -9.78
C CYS A 211 10.35 3.35 -9.66
N ALA A 212 11.65 3.55 -9.43
CA ALA A 212 12.24 4.88 -9.28
C ALA A 212 12.22 5.73 -10.56
N ASP A 213 12.11 5.10 -11.72
CA ASP A 213 12.04 5.74 -13.03
C ASP A 213 10.61 5.98 -13.52
N GLY A 214 9.60 5.75 -12.67
CA GLY A 214 8.19 5.93 -13.00
C GLY A 214 7.55 4.72 -13.70
N LEU A 215 8.29 3.64 -13.94
CA LEU A 215 7.70 2.39 -14.42
C LEU A 215 6.85 1.75 -13.32
N VAL A 216 5.65 1.33 -13.69
CA VAL A 216 4.84 0.40 -12.90
C VAL A 216 4.64 -0.88 -13.70
N ARG A 217 5.04 -2.02 -13.15
CA ARG A 217 4.82 -3.33 -13.77
C ARG A 217 3.89 -4.17 -12.92
N VAL A 218 2.78 -4.62 -13.51
CA VAL A 218 1.82 -5.51 -12.86
C VAL A 218 1.94 -6.91 -13.44
N PHE A 219 2.06 -7.90 -12.58
CA PHE A 219 2.11 -9.32 -12.89
C PHE A 219 0.80 -9.98 -12.51
N HIS A 220 0.29 -10.84 -13.38
CA HIS A 220 -0.89 -11.66 -13.19
C HIS A 220 -0.51 -13.13 -13.32
N GLY A 221 -0.53 -13.86 -12.21
CA GLY A 221 -0.16 -15.27 -12.16
C GLY A 221 -1.31 -16.16 -11.73
N GLN A 222 -1.01 -17.45 -11.62
CA GLN A 222 -1.89 -18.39 -10.93
C GLN A 222 -1.58 -18.36 -9.43
N ASN A 223 -2.60 -18.66 -8.62
CA ASN A 223 -2.43 -18.89 -7.18
C ASN A 223 -2.64 -20.37 -6.90
N HIS A 224 -1.77 -20.98 -6.08
CA HIS A 224 -1.94 -22.35 -5.59
C HIS A 224 -1.82 -22.32 -4.07
N GLY A 225 -2.95 -22.20 -3.36
CA GLY A 225 -2.99 -22.20 -1.90
C GLY A 225 -2.09 -21.13 -1.27
N ASP A 226 -2.23 -19.87 -1.71
CA ASP A 226 -1.41 -18.68 -1.40
C ASP A 226 0.02 -18.68 -1.92
N CYS A 227 0.39 -19.67 -2.73
CA CYS A 227 1.67 -19.65 -3.43
C CYS A 227 1.52 -18.94 -4.78
N LEU A 228 2.35 -17.92 -5.00
CA LEU A 228 2.55 -17.32 -6.30
C LEU A 228 3.16 -18.35 -7.25
N SER A 229 2.56 -18.51 -8.43
CA SER A 229 3.05 -19.40 -9.47
C SER A 229 2.94 -18.72 -10.83
N GLY A 230 4.08 -18.70 -11.53
CA GLY A 230 4.11 -18.30 -12.93
C GLY A 230 3.52 -19.37 -13.87
N PRO A 231 3.49 -19.12 -15.18
CA PRO A 231 3.99 -17.90 -15.85
C PRO A 231 3.09 -16.68 -15.58
N PHE A 232 3.68 -15.50 -15.51
CA PHE A 232 2.94 -14.26 -15.27
C PHE A 232 2.61 -13.54 -16.58
N LYS A 233 1.36 -13.06 -16.74
CA LYS A 233 1.07 -12.00 -17.71
C LYS A 233 1.51 -10.67 -17.12
N THR A 234 2.12 -9.81 -17.93
CA THR A 234 2.65 -8.52 -17.47
C THR A 234 1.95 -7.36 -18.14
N LYS A 235 1.74 -6.27 -17.40
CA LYS A 235 1.29 -4.98 -17.93
C LYS A 235 2.17 -3.86 -17.39
N ASP A 236 2.67 -3.04 -18.31
CA ASP A 236 3.53 -1.91 -18.00
C ASP A 236 2.74 -0.60 -18.11
N LEU A 237 2.92 0.28 -17.13
CA LEU A 237 2.36 1.62 -17.06
C LEU A 237 3.51 2.58 -16.75
N LEU A 238 3.43 3.82 -17.23
CA LEU A 238 4.50 4.80 -17.06
C LEU A 238 3.93 6.10 -16.49
N LEU A 239 4.55 6.59 -15.41
CA LEU A 239 4.29 7.89 -14.82
C LEU A 239 5.55 8.76 -14.93
N ASN A 240 5.40 10.07 -14.72
CA ASN A 240 6.46 11.06 -14.95
C ASN A 240 7.42 11.25 -13.76
N GLY A 241 7.41 10.36 -12.75
CA GLY A 241 8.28 10.49 -11.59
C GLY A 241 8.36 9.21 -10.75
N PRO A 242 9.25 9.18 -9.74
CA PRO A 242 9.46 8.00 -8.89
C PRO A 242 8.17 7.55 -8.22
N ILE A 243 7.85 6.26 -8.34
CA ILE A 243 6.66 5.69 -7.73
C ILE A 243 6.87 5.56 -6.23
N THR A 244 5.94 6.10 -5.45
CA THR A 244 5.99 6.12 -3.97
C THR A 244 5.11 5.05 -3.35
N SER A 245 4.00 4.70 -4.01
CA SER A 245 3.18 3.55 -3.61
C SER A 245 2.43 2.95 -4.79
N VAL A 246 2.13 1.66 -4.66
CA VAL A 246 1.20 0.91 -5.51
C VAL A 246 0.22 0.21 -4.58
N ALA A 247 -1.07 0.22 -4.91
CA ALA A 247 -2.09 -0.46 -4.14
C ALA A 247 -3.11 -1.13 -5.07
N LEU A 248 -3.06 -2.46 -5.13
CA LEU A 248 -3.96 -3.31 -5.88
C LEU A 248 -5.28 -3.45 -5.12
N TYR A 249 -6.38 -3.55 -5.85
CA TYR A 249 -7.66 -3.95 -5.28
C TYR A 249 -8.52 -4.65 -6.31
N LEU A 250 -9.32 -5.61 -5.84
CA LEU A 250 -10.22 -6.38 -6.69
C LEU A 250 -11.63 -5.82 -6.58
N LYS A 251 -12.30 -5.65 -7.73
CA LYS A 251 -13.71 -5.29 -7.79
C LYS A 251 -14.47 -6.32 -8.63
N GLN A 252 -15.72 -6.59 -8.25
CA GLN A 252 -16.60 -7.39 -9.11
C GLN A 252 -17.05 -6.54 -10.30
N ALA A 253 -16.78 -7.01 -11.51
CA ALA A 253 -17.37 -6.42 -12.71
C ALA A 253 -18.83 -6.89 -12.82
N ALA A 254 -19.74 -5.96 -13.09
CA ALA A 254 -21.13 -6.29 -13.33
C ALA A 254 -21.25 -7.14 -14.59
N ALA A 255 -21.73 -8.38 -14.44
CA ALA A 255 -21.96 -9.29 -15.54
C ALA A 255 -23.06 -8.76 -16.47
N SER A 256 -22.80 -8.70 -17.78
CA SER A 256 -23.89 -8.81 -18.76
C SER A 256 -24.57 -10.16 -18.58
N GLU A 257 -25.89 -10.24 -18.83
CA GLU A 257 -26.84 -11.31 -18.46
C GLU A 257 -26.44 -12.78 -18.74
N GLU A 258 -25.31 -13.07 -19.38
CA GLU A 258 -24.82 -14.42 -19.73
C GLU A 258 -23.37 -14.72 -19.29
N ALA A 259 -22.68 -13.81 -18.59
CA ALA A 259 -21.29 -14.01 -18.16
C ALA A 259 -21.18 -14.30 -16.64
N SER A 260 -20.37 -15.29 -16.26
CA SER A 260 -19.96 -15.51 -14.88
C SER A 260 -19.38 -14.24 -14.26
N LEU A 261 -19.68 -13.98 -12.98
CA LEU A 261 -19.07 -12.89 -12.19
C LEU A 261 -17.55 -12.88 -12.40
N THR A 262 -17.05 -11.84 -13.07
CA THR A 262 -15.63 -11.69 -13.39
C THR A 262 -15.06 -10.60 -12.49
N TRP A 263 -13.95 -10.92 -11.83
CA TRP A 263 -13.27 -9.97 -10.96
C TRP A 263 -12.25 -9.19 -11.78
N CYS A 264 -12.33 -7.86 -11.73
CA CYS A 264 -11.34 -6.99 -12.33
C CYS A 264 -10.29 -6.57 -11.30
N CYS A 265 -9.05 -6.55 -11.74
CA CYS A 265 -7.92 -6.04 -10.96
C CYS A 265 -7.72 -4.57 -11.28
N ASN A 266 -7.76 -3.75 -10.24
CA ASN A 266 -7.55 -2.31 -10.32
C ASN A 266 -6.30 -1.94 -9.50
N LEU A 267 -5.77 -0.76 -9.76
CA LEU A 267 -4.52 -0.30 -9.18
C LEU A 267 -4.56 1.21 -8.93
N LEU A 268 -4.25 1.61 -7.71
CA LEU A 268 -3.87 2.97 -7.36
C LEU A 268 -2.34 3.09 -7.43
N VAL A 269 -1.84 4.11 -8.11
CA VAL A 269 -0.42 4.46 -8.18
C VAL A 269 -0.24 5.88 -7.67
N THR A 270 0.74 6.08 -6.79
CA THR A 270 1.18 7.43 -6.37
C THR A 270 2.63 7.65 -6.76
N CYS A 271 3.00 8.91 -7.02
CA CYS A 271 4.39 9.27 -7.29
C CYS A 271 4.82 10.52 -6.52
N ALA A 272 6.14 10.63 -6.33
CA ALA A 272 6.76 11.68 -5.53
C ALA A 272 6.54 13.10 -6.08
N ILE A 273 6.16 13.25 -7.35
CA ILE A 273 5.91 14.55 -7.98
C ILE A 273 4.45 15.03 -7.86
N GLY A 274 3.68 14.46 -6.93
CA GLY A 274 2.33 14.90 -6.62
C GLY A 274 1.22 14.30 -7.48
N GLN A 275 1.50 13.31 -8.35
CA GLN A 275 0.45 12.67 -9.15
C GLN A 275 -0.04 11.37 -8.51
N ALA A 276 -1.36 11.20 -8.42
CA ALA A 276 -2.00 9.92 -8.12
C ALA A 276 -2.95 9.50 -9.24
N VAL A 277 -2.84 8.25 -9.69
CA VAL A 277 -3.58 7.71 -10.84
C VAL A 277 -4.22 6.38 -10.49
N VAL A 278 -5.49 6.20 -10.89
CA VAL A 278 -6.23 4.95 -10.74
C VAL A 278 -6.37 4.27 -12.08
N TYR A 279 -5.89 3.04 -12.19
CA TYR A 279 -6.09 2.18 -13.35
C TYR A 279 -7.12 1.11 -13.01
N GLU A 280 -8.19 1.06 -13.78
CA GLU A 280 -9.23 0.06 -13.60
C GLU A 280 -9.16 -1.01 -14.67
N ASP A 281 -9.58 -2.22 -14.30
CA ASP A 281 -9.68 -3.38 -15.18
C ASP A 281 -8.41 -3.63 -16.00
N LEU A 282 -7.27 -3.72 -15.30
CA LEU A 282 -5.94 -3.77 -15.90
C LEU A 282 -5.79 -4.86 -16.98
N PHE A 283 -6.50 -5.98 -16.85
CA PHE A 283 -6.41 -7.13 -17.77
C PHE A 283 -7.76 -7.45 -18.44
N GLY A 284 -8.64 -6.46 -18.48
CA GLY A 284 -9.96 -6.53 -19.10
C GLY A 284 -9.93 -6.70 -20.62
N THR A 285 -11.12 -6.92 -21.19
CA THR A 285 -11.32 -7.17 -22.63
C THR A 285 -11.04 -5.95 -23.51
N PHE A 286 -11.11 -4.74 -22.94
CA PHE A 286 -10.76 -3.50 -23.63
C PHE A 286 -9.36 -3.10 -23.20
N ASP A 287 -8.36 -3.70 -23.83
CA ASP A 287 -6.93 -3.44 -23.61
C ASP A 287 -6.51 -2.08 -24.18
N HIS A 288 -7.25 -1.03 -23.82
CA HIS A 288 -6.89 0.35 -24.10
C HIS A 288 -5.78 0.73 -23.13
N ILE A 289 -4.57 0.73 -23.65
CA ILE A 289 -3.41 1.43 -23.08
C ILE A 289 -3.86 2.83 -22.67
N GLY A 290 -3.85 3.15 -21.37
CA GLY A 290 -3.92 4.55 -20.91
C GLY A 290 -5.22 5.05 -20.26
N ASN A 291 -6.19 4.22 -19.88
CA ASN A 291 -7.40 4.68 -19.16
C ASN A 291 -7.19 4.92 -17.66
N GLY A 292 -6.04 5.48 -17.29
CA GLY A 292 -5.80 5.91 -15.91
C GLY A 292 -6.57 7.20 -15.61
N GLU A 293 -7.34 7.23 -14.53
CA GLU A 293 -7.92 8.48 -14.01
C GLU A 293 -6.96 9.13 -13.03
N VAL A 294 -6.48 10.34 -13.34
CA VAL A 294 -5.73 11.15 -12.38
C VAL A 294 -6.70 11.66 -11.31
N LEU A 295 -6.35 11.51 -10.03
CA LEU A 295 -7.21 11.93 -8.93
C LEU A 295 -7.25 13.45 -8.77
N LEU A 296 -8.46 14.00 -8.58
CA LEU A 296 -8.69 15.44 -8.55
C LEU A 296 -7.91 16.09 -7.42
N GLU A 297 -7.21 17.17 -7.74
CA GLU A 297 -6.40 17.96 -6.79
C GLU A 297 -5.24 17.18 -6.14
N SER A 298 -4.90 15.98 -6.63
CA SER A 298 -3.71 15.27 -6.15
C SER A 298 -2.43 16.06 -6.45
N ASP A 299 -2.40 16.72 -7.62
CA ASP A 299 -1.32 17.58 -8.13
C ASP A 299 -1.22 18.95 -7.44
N THR A 300 -2.12 19.27 -6.50
CA THR A 300 -2.03 20.51 -5.71
C THR A 300 -1.01 20.43 -4.57
N PHE A 301 -0.42 19.24 -4.35
CA PHE A 301 0.55 18.97 -3.31
C PHE A 301 1.92 18.65 -3.92
N ASP A 302 2.97 19.09 -3.25
CA ASP A 302 4.35 18.96 -3.74
C ASP A 302 4.79 17.49 -3.85
N SER A 303 4.40 16.66 -2.87
CA SER A 303 4.73 15.23 -2.88
C SER A 303 3.68 14.36 -2.20
N ILE A 304 3.33 13.25 -2.85
CA ILE A 304 2.55 12.15 -2.27
C ILE A 304 3.54 11.06 -1.88
N PHE A 305 3.49 10.58 -0.64
CA PHE A 305 4.41 9.56 -0.14
C PHE A 305 3.75 8.20 0.05
N ALA A 306 2.45 8.18 0.29
CA ALA A 306 1.73 6.95 0.55
C ALA A 306 0.35 6.98 -0.10
N GLY A 307 -0.12 5.81 -0.51
CA GLY A 307 -1.44 5.60 -1.08
C GLY A 307 -1.92 4.20 -0.74
N ILE A 308 -3.09 4.09 -0.12
CA ILE A 308 -3.72 2.81 0.25
C ILE A 308 -5.19 2.79 -0.15
N ILE A 309 -5.75 1.58 -0.14
CA ILE A 309 -7.17 1.30 -0.31
C ILE A 309 -7.75 0.95 1.06
N ALA A 310 -8.88 1.56 1.43
CA ALA A 310 -9.52 1.32 2.71
C ALA A 310 -11.03 1.56 2.61
N ASP A 311 -11.85 0.74 3.26
CA ASP A 311 -13.28 1.01 3.47
C ASP A 311 -13.43 1.78 4.78
N ILE A 312 -13.22 3.10 4.73
CA ILE A 312 -13.15 3.96 5.91
C ILE A 312 -14.53 4.28 6.50
N ASP A 313 -15.60 4.05 5.73
CA ASP A 313 -16.97 4.30 6.19
C ASP A 313 -17.80 3.03 6.41
N LEU A 314 -17.15 1.87 6.27
CA LEU A 314 -17.69 0.56 6.56
C LEU A 314 -19.00 0.32 5.79
N ASP A 315 -19.06 0.76 4.53
CA ASP A 315 -20.19 0.50 3.63
C ASP A 315 -19.96 -0.65 2.65
N GLY A 316 -18.78 -1.27 2.68
CA GLY A 316 -18.38 -2.36 1.81
C GLY A 316 -17.83 -1.91 0.45
N HIS A 317 -17.74 -0.60 0.21
CA HIS A 317 -17.04 0.00 -0.91
C HIS A 317 -15.71 0.59 -0.43
N ILE A 318 -14.73 0.58 -1.34
CA ILE A 318 -13.40 1.06 -1.02
C ILE A 318 -13.26 2.56 -1.32
N GLU A 319 -12.61 3.26 -0.42
CA GLU A 319 -12.04 4.58 -0.62
C GLU A 319 -10.53 4.50 -0.88
N LEU A 320 -10.01 5.55 -1.50
CA LEU A 320 -8.58 5.74 -1.74
C LEU A 320 -8.06 6.78 -0.75
N LEU A 321 -7.00 6.45 0.00
CA LEU A 321 -6.37 7.37 0.94
C LEU A 321 -4.96 7.71 0.48
N LEU A 322 -4.60 9.00 0.46
CA LEU A 322 -3.27 9.49 0.10
C LEU A 322 -2.64 10.24 1.27
N GLY A 323 -1.40 9.91 1.60
CA GLY A 323 -0.57 10.62 2.56
C GLY A 323 0.39 11.57 1.85
N THR A 324 0.41 12.83 2.25
CA THR A 324 1.26 13.88 1.63
C THR A 324 2.35 14.37 2.58
N ASP A 325 3.34 15.04 2.01
CA ASP A 325 4.38 15.76 2.76
C ASP A 325 3.84 16.99 3.51
N SER A 326 2.77 17.59 2.98
CA SER A 326 2.09 18.79 3.49
C SER A 326 1.25 18.56 4.76
N GLN A 327 1.34 17.37 5.39
CA GLN A 327 0.58 16.99 6.59
C GLN A 327 -0.94 16.90 6.32
N VAL A 328 -1.32 16.73 5.06
CA VAL A 328 -2.70 16.58 4.64
C VAL A 328 -2.90 15.15 4.14
N MET A 329 -3.83 14.43 4.74
CA MET A 329 -4.36 13.22 4.12
C MET A 329 -5.42 13.64 3.09
N LEU A 330 -5.50 12.93 1.97
CA LEU A 330 -6.59 13.02 1.00
C LEU A 330 -7.38 11.73 0.99
N ALA A 331 -8.70 11.82 0.81
CA ALA A 331 -9.57 10.67 0.67
C ALA A 331 -10.47 10.83 -0.55
N TYR A 332 -10.67 9.75 -1.29
CA TYR A 332 -11.50 9.72 -2.49
C TYR A 332 -12.48 8.56 -2.43
N LYS A 333 -13.71 8.82 -2.88
CA LYS A 333 -14.75 7.81 -3.04
C LYS A 333 -15.25 7.80 -4.48
N GLU A 334 -15.67 6.65 -4.96
CA GLU A 334 -16.34 6.54 -6.25
C GLU A 334 -17.69 7.28 -6.21
N ARG A 335 -18.01 8.03 -7.27
CA ARG A 335 -19.34 8.63 -7.41
C ARG A 335 -20.40 7.55 -7.58
N SER A 336 -21.39 7.55 -6.70
CA SER A 336 -22.55 6.67 -6.85
C SER A 336 -23.35 7.04 -8.10
N ASN A 337 -24.04 6.06 -8.67
CA ASN A 337 -24.98 6.33 -9.77
C ASN A 337 -26.19 7.17 -9.31
N ASP A 338 -26.46 7.29 -8.02
CA ASP A 338 -27.59 8.05 -7.48
C ASP A 338 -27.33 9.57 -7.49
N ASP A 339 -26.07 9.99 -7.38
CA ASP A 339 -25.66 11.39 -7.63
C ASP A 339 -25.87 11.82 -9.09
N LYS A 340 -26.12 10.86 -10.01
CA LYS A 340 -26.47 11.15 -11.41
C LYS A 340 -27.86 11.76 -11.56
N GLN A 341 -28.77 11.60 -10.59
CA GLN A 341 -30.11 12.20 -10.67
C GLN A 341 -30.19 13.60 -10.07
N HIS A 342 -29.36 13.95 -9.08
CA HIS A 342 -29.41 15.26 -8.44
C HIS A 342 -28.63 16.37 -9.15
N GLN A 343 -27.70 16.05 -10.07
CA GLN A 343 -27.05 17.04 -10.93
C GLN A 343 -27.83 17.37 -12.22
N GLY A 344 -29.00 16.77 -12.44
CA GLY A 344 -29.83 17.00 -13.63
C GLY A 344 -30.84 18.14 -13.55
N ILE A 345 -30.99 18.84 -12.41
CA ILE A 345 -32.10 19.80 -12.21
C ILE A 345 -31.67 21.25 -11.87
N ASN A 346 -30.43 21.53 -11.45
CA ASN A 346 -30.02 22.92 -11.13
C ASN A 346 -28.90 23.46 -12.04
N GLY A 347 -29.06 23.23 -13.35
CA GLY A 347 -28.20 23.77 -14.40
C GLY A 347 -28.73 25.06 -15.02
N GLU A 348 -29.48 25.90 -14.31
CA GLU A 348 -29.82 27.26 -14.74
C GLU A 348 -30.27 28.07 -13.52
N VAL A 349 -29.96 29.37 -13.50
CA VAL A 349 -30.24 30.34 -12.42
C VAL A 349 -29.19 30.42 -11.30
N THR A 350 -28.00 30.91 -11.61
CA THR A 350 -27.40 32.11 -10.95
C THR A 350 -26.09 32.50 -11.65
N ARG A 351 -26.20 33.03 -12.87
CA ARG A 351 -25.26 34.02 -13.38
C ARG A 351 -26.00 35.35 -13.32
N ASN A 352 -25.36 36.37 -12.74
CA ASN A 352 -25.87 37.70 -12.40
C ASN A 352 -26.43 37.80 -10.98
N SER A 353 -25.54 37.94 -10.00
CA SER A 353 -25.67 38.88 -8.86
C SER A 353 -24.48 38.68 -7.92
N LEU A 354 -23.36 39.33 -8.19
CA LEU A 354 -22.44 39.82 -7.15
C LEU A 354 -21.44 40.80 -7.78
N GLU A 355 -21.96 41.92 -8.28
CA GLU A 355 -21.22 43.19 -8.27
C GLU A 355 -21.82 44.04 -7.15
N SER A 356 -20.96 44.83 -6.51
CA SER A 356 -21.18 45.67 -5.31
C SER A 356 -21.04 44.96 -3.97
N SER A 357 -19.84 45.09 -3.38
CA SER A 357 -19.61 45.68 -2.04
C SER A 357 -18.11 45.64 -1.75
N ILE A 358 -17.45 46.76 -2.03
CA ILE A 358 -16.14 47.11 -1.46
C ILE A 358 -16.43 47.71 -0.08
N ASP A 359 -15.80 47.18 0.98
CA ASP A 359 -15.09 48.01 1.96
C ASP A 359 -14.22 47.17 2.93
N GLU A 360 -12.97 47.64 2.99
CA GLU A 360 -11.86 47.52 3.94
C GLU A 360 -11.93 46.56 5.14
N LEU A 361 -10.89 45.72 5.28
CA LEU A 361 -9.90 45.82 6.37
C LEU A 361 -8.62 45.03 6.03
N SER A 362 -7.50 45.75 6.08
CA SER A 362 -6.13 45.34 5.73
C SER A 362 -5.39 44.64 6.88
N ALA A 363 -4.61 43.59 6.56
CA ALA A 363 -3.28 43.36 7.14
C ALA A 363 -2.47 42.40 6.24
N ALA A 364 -1.27 42.84 5.88
CA ALA A 364 -0.42 42.32 4.81
C ALA A 364 0.31 41.00 5.10
N SER A 365 0.57 40.22 4.05
CA SER A 365 1.89 39.65 3.73
C SER A 365 2.01 39.42 2.21
N PRO A 366 3.22 39.55 1.62
CA PRO A 366 3.38 40.01 0.24
C PRO A 366 3.37 38.89 -0.82
N MET A 367 2.66 39.17 -1.91
CA MET A 367 2.73 38.45 -3.18
C MET A 367 4.06 38.73 -3.88
N SER A 368 4.78 37.68 -4.26
CA SER A 368 5.78 37.72 -5.33
C SER A 368 5.14 37.23 -6.62
N TYR A 369 4.73 38.17 -7.48
CA TYR A 369 4.40 37.89 -8.87
C TYR A 369 5.70 37.79 -9.68
N GLY A 370 5.89 36.67 -10.38
CA GLY A 370 6.79 36.62 -11.54
C GLY A 370 7.41 35.26 -11.80
N SER A 371 7.00 34.66 -12.94
CA SER A 371 7.67 33.61 -13.71
C SER A 371 7.08 32.19 -13.65
N SER A 372 5.86 32.03 -14.16
CA SER A 372 5.40 30.76 -14.76
C SER A 372 5.57 30.85 -16.29
N HIS A 373 6.71 30.40 -16.81
CA HIS A 373 6.80 29.97 -18.20
C HIS A 373 6.52 28.47 -18.24
N ASN A 374 5.31 28.12 -18.64
CA ASN A 374 4.90 26.76 -18.92
C ASN A 374 5.61 26.30 -20.20
N ILE A 375 6.48 25.30 -20.09
CA ILE A 375 7.17 24.62 -21.20
C ILE A 375 6.39 23.33 -21.52
N TRP A 376 5.10 23.45 -21.85
CA TRP A 376 4.26 22.29 -22.18
C TRP A 376 3.25 22.58 -23.30
N ASP A 377 3.56 23.52 -24.21
CA ASP A 377 2.61 23.94 -25.26
C ASP A 377 3.04 23.60 -26.70
N ASP A 378 4.11 22.84 -26.91
CA ASP A 378 4.55 22.49 -28.27
C ASP A 378 4.89 21.01 -28.39
N LEU A 379 3.89 20.15 -28.70
CA LEU A 379 4.06 18.95 -29.54
C LEU A 379 2.75 18.20 -29.86
N GLU A 380 1.72 18.84 -30.42
CA GLU A 380 0.76 18.12 -31.29
C GLU A 380 0.26 19.02 -32.43
N THR A 381 0.89 18.91 -33.60
CA THR A 381 0.40 19.49 -34.87
C THR A 381 -0.79 18.70 -35.40
N ILE A 382 -2.00 19.26 -35.26
CA ILE A 382 -3.23 18.79 -35.91
C ILE A 382 -3.33 19.40 -37.33
N PRO A 383 -3.59 18.63 -38.40
CA PRO A 383 -3.90 19.22 -39.70
C PRO A 383 -5.36 19.69 -39.72
N THR A 384 -5.55 21.00 -39.92
CA THR A 384 -6.85 21.66 -40.07
C THR A 384 -7.56 21.22 -41.36
N LYS A 385 -8.82 20.77 -41.25
CA LYS A 385 -9.84 20.96 -42.28
C LYS A 385 -11.24 21.07 -41.67
N ASP A 386 -11.86 22.20 -41.93
CA ASP A 386 -13.24 22.56 -41.59
C ASP A 386 -14.29 21.62 -42.21
N ALA A 387 -15.26 21.19 -41.41
CA ALA A 387 -16.67 21.13 -41.77
C ALA A 387 -17.51 20.88 -40.50
N GLY A 388 -18.52 21.74 -40.29
CA GLY A 388 -19.30 21.81 -39.06
C GLY A 388 -19.96 20.51 -38.62
N GLY A 389 -19.76 20.19 -37.34
CA GLY A 389 -20.52 19.24 -36.56
C GLY A 389 -20.48 19.70 -35.11
N SER A 390 -21.64 19.93 -34.52
CA SER A 390 -21.80 20.25 -33.10
C SER A 390 -21.22 19.11 -32.25
N ILE A 391 -19.98 19.26 -31.80
CA ILE A 391 -19.40 18.40 -30.77
C ILE A 391 -19.94 18.93 -29.44
N ALA A 392 -20.93 18.21 -28.90
CA ALA A 392 -21.24 18.32 -27.49
C ALA A 392 -19.93 18.09 -26.72
N SER A 393 -19.53 19.07 -25.92
CA SER A 393 -18.42 18.92 -24.99
C SER A 393 -18.76 17.76 -24.06
N GLU A 394 -18.22 16.57 -24.34
CA GLU A 394 -18.17 15.48 -23.37
C GLU A 394 -17.33 16.00 -22.21
N THR A 395 -18.01 16.50 -21.17
CA THR A 395 -17.38 16.85 -19.91
C THR A 395 -16.68 15.59 -19.41
N LEU A 396 -15.35 15.59 -19.35
CA LEU A 396 -14.59 14.54 -18.66
C LEU A 396 -15.22 14.37 -17.28
N ARG A 397 -15.91 13.26 -17.08
CA ARG A 397 -16.65 12.99 -15.85
C ARG A 397 -15.77 12.12 -14.99
N TRP A 398 -15.18 12.74 -13.98
CA TRP A 398 -14.33 12.10 -12.99
C TRP A 398 -15.18 11.10 -12.21
N LYS A 399 -14.72 9.85 -12.16
CA LYS A 399 -15.34 8.76 -11.43
C LYS A 399 -15.07 8.91 -9.94
N TRP A 400 -13.86 9.29 -9.58
CA TRP A 400 -13.45 9.50 -8.20
C TRP A 400 -13.71 10.94 -7.77
N GLN A 401 -14.28 11.11 -6.58
CA GLN A 401 -14.50 12.42 -5.98
C GLN A 401 -13.76 12.54 -4.65
N ARG A 402 -13.10 13.68 -4.46
CA ARG A 402 -12.45 14.02 -3.20
C ARG A 402 -13.49 14.20 -2.11
N LEU A 403 -13.31 13.51 -0.98
CA LEU A 403 -14.14 13.67 0.19
C LEU A 403 -13.72 14.94 0.95
N SER A 404 -14.69 15.80 1.26
CA SER A 404 -14.45 16.96 2.14
C SER A 404 -14.03 16.48 3.53
N ARG A 405 -13.05 17.17 4.15
CA ARG A 405 -12.55 16.88 5.51
C ARG A 405 -13.66 16.81 6.56
N ASN A 406 -14.78 17.50 6.36
CA ASN A 406 -15.94 17.41 7.27
C ASN A 406 -16.55 15.99 7.34
N HIS A 407 -16.28 15.14 6.35
CA HIS A 407 -16.76 13.76 6.34
C HIS A 407 -15.79 12.80 7.04
N TRP A 408 -14.55 13.20 7.30
CA TRP A 408 -13.50 12.34 7.85
C TRP A 408 -12.45 13.20 8.56
N ASP A 409 -12.49 13.22 9.89
CA ASP A 409 -11.65 14.09 10.72
C ASP A 409 -10.50 13.29 11.33
N LEU A 410 -9.32 13.40 10.71
CA LEU A 410 -8.08 12.78 11.18
C LEU A 410 -7.03 13.88 11.38
N GLU A 411 -6.71 14.16 12.64
CA GLU A 411 -5.64 15.09 12.99
C GLU A 411 -4.32 14.34 13.12
N THR A 412 -3.46 14.51 12.12
CA THR A 412 -2.09 13.96 12.11
C THR A 412 -1.10 15.11 11.96
N PHE A 413 0.03 15.03 12.64
CA PHE A 413 1.08 16.04 12.54
C PHE A 413 2.31 15.48 11.85
N GLY A 414 2.93 16.30 11.01
CA GLY A 414 4.13 15.94 10.24
C GLY A 414 3.84 15.24 8.91
N ALA A 415 4.89 15.10 8.09
CA ALA A 415 4.80 14.46 6.79
C ALA A 415 4.38 12.99 6.95
N MET A 416 3.45 12.52 6.12
CA MET A 416 2.88 11.17 6.22
C MET A 416 3.66 10.24 5.30
N TYR A 417 4.48 9.35 5.88
CA TYR A 417 5.38 8.49 5.09
C TYR A 417 4.75 7.15 4.70
N SER A 418 3.82 6.65 5.52
CA SER A 418 3.17 5.36 5.26
C SER A 418 1.80 5.31 5.94
N LEU A 419 0.88 4.59 5.30
CA LEU A 419 -0.46 4.34 5.78
C LEU A 419 -0.69 2.82 5.77
N LEU A 420 -1.47 2.33 6.72
CA LEU A 420 -1.87 0.93 6.76
C LEU A 420 -3.30 0.82 7.30
N TRP A 421 -4.15 0.06 6.60
CA TRP A 421 -5.52 -0.25 6.98
C TRP A 421 -5.60 -1.73 7.36
N ARG A 422 -5.76 -2.02 8.66
CA ARG A 422 -5.64 -3.39 9.16
C ARG A 422 -6.30 -3.56 10.53
N ASP A 423 -6.95 -4.71 10.74
CA ASP A 423 -7.45 -5.16 12.04
C ASP A 423 -6.29 -5.70 12.91
N VAL A 424 -5.75 -4.82 13.75
CA VAL A 424 -4.63 -5.06 14.67
C VAL A 424 -5.12 -5.61 16.01
N ASN A 425 -6.33 -5.25 16.44
CA ASN A 425 -6.87 -5.69 17.73
C ASN A 425 -7.70 -6.99 17.63
N HIS A 426 -7.97 -7.48 16.43
CA HIS A 426 -8.75 -8.67 16.09
C HIS A 426 -10.24 -8.59 16.50
N ASP A 427 -10.82 -7.40 16.53
CA ASP A 427 -12.25 -7.20 16.81
C ASP A 427 -13.13 -7.30 15.55
N GLY A 428 -12.52 -7.44 14.37
CA GLY A 428 -13.18 -7.53 13.06
C GLY A 428 -13.37 -6.19 12.36
N VAL A 429 -12.95 -5.07 12.96
CA VAL A 429 -12.97 -3.73 12.38
C VAL A 429 -11.55 -3.22 12.20
N PRO A 430 -11.10 -2.94 10.97
CA PRO A 430 -9.74 -2.47 10.76
C PRO A 430 -9.47 -1.08 11.37
N GLU A 431 -8.27 -0.91 11.89
CA GLU A 431 -7.72 0.39 12.27
C GLU A 431 -6.93 1.03 11.14
N LEU A 432 -6.90 2.36 11.15
CA LEU A 432 -6.01 3.15 10.32
C LEU A 432 -4.75 3.49 11.11
N LEU A 433 -3.62 2.95 10.66
CA LEU A 433 -2.30 3.33 11.16
C LEU A 433 -1.69 4.38 10.24
N VAL A 434 -1.22 5.46 10.86
CA VAL A 434 -0.51 6.52 10.15
C VAL A 434 0.89 6.63 10.73
N ALA A 435 1.88 6.42 9.88
CA ALA A 435 3.26 6.73 10.22
C ALA A 435 3.64 8.09 9.65
N SER A 436 4.02 8.99 10.54
CA SER A 436 4.45 10.33 10.17
C SER A 436 5.82 10.67 10.74
N SER A 437 6.34 11.82 10.35
CA SER A 437 7.58 12.36 10.90
C SER A 437 7.55 12.60 12.42
N THR A 438 6.38 12.57 13.07
CA THR A 438 6.28 12.79 14.54
C THR A 438 6.12 11.50 15.34
N GLY A 439 5.65 10.42 14.71
CA GLY A 439 5.33 9.18 15.41
C GLY A 439 4.42 8.25 14.61
N ILE A 440 3.93 7.23 15.29
CA ILE A 440 2.89 6.32 14.80
C ILE A 440 1.58 6.63 15.49
N TYR A 441 0.55 6.91 14.69
CA TYR A 441 -0.82 7.12 15.14
C TYR A 441 -1.64 5.85 14.88
N VAL A 442 -2.47 5.48 15.85
CA VAL A 442 -3.43 4.39 15.73
C VAL A 442 -4.83 4.99 15.87
N TYR A 443 -5.62 4.89 14.80
CA TYR A 443 -7.00 5.36 14.76
C TYR A 443 -7.96 4.18 14.69
N GLU A 444 -8.85 4.08 15.68
CA GLU A 444 -9.98 3.15 15.64
C GLU A 444 -11.23 3.85 15.13
N ALA A 445 -12.11 3.10 14.44
CA ALA A 445 -13.44 3.59 14.11
C ALA A 445 -14.26 3.87 15.38
N ASP A 446 -15.14 4.88 15.33
CA ASP A 446 -16.04 5.18 16.44
C ASP A 446 -16.98 4.00 16.72
N PRO A 447 -16.97 3.42 17.94
CA PRO A 447 -17.82 2.28 18.29
C PRO A 447 -19.31 2.54 18.04
N ILE A 448 -19.78 3.77 18.24
CA ILE A 448 -21.19 4.14 18.00
C ILE A 448 -21.50 4.03 16.51
N PHE A 449 -20.58 4.52 15.66
CA PHE A 449 -20.70 4.44 14.21
C PHE A 449 -20.69 2.99 13.73
N VAL A 450 -19.78 2.17 14.24
CA VAL A 450 -19.69 0.74 13.95
C VAL A 450 -20.99 0.02 14.31
N ILE A 451 -21.52 0.24 15.52
CA ILE A 451 -22.78 -0.37 15.96
C ILE A 451 -23.94 0.02 15.02
N GLN A 452 -24.06 1.29 14.65
CA GLN A 452 -25.11 1.75 13.74
C GLN A 452 -25.02 1.07 12.36
N LYS A 453 -23.81 0.90 11.83
CA LYS A 453 -23.58 0.20 10.55
C LYS A 453 -23.96 -1.28 10.66
N LEU A 454 -23.56 -1.94 11.73
CA LEU A 454 -23.93 -3.33 12.00
C LEU A 454 -25.45 -3.51 12.12
N GLU A 455 -26.13 -2.63 12.87
CA GLU A 455 -27.60 -2.64 12.99
C GLU A 455 -28.28 -2.48 11.63
N SER A 456 -27.76 -1.61 10.75
CA SER A 456 -28.26 -1.44 9.39
C SER A 456 -28.12 -2.72 8.55
N VAL A 457 -26.94 -3.36 8.58
CA VAL A 457 -26.70 -4.62 7.87
C VAL A 457 -27.61 -5.73 8.39
N VAL A 458 -27.71 -5.87 9.71
CA VAL A 458 -28.59 -6.86 10.37
C VAL A 458 -30.05 -6.64 9.99
N SER A 459 -30.51 -5.39 9.91
CA SER A 459 -31.88 -5.05 9.50
C SER A 459 -32.17 -5.47 8.05
N VAL A 460 -31.23 -5.24 7.12
CA VAL A 460 -31.36 -5.68 5.72
C VAL A 460 -31.42 -7.20 5.63
N LEU A 461 -30.58 -7.91 6.39
CA LEU A 461 -30.56 -9.37 6.40
C LEU A 461 -31.84 -10.00 6.99
N HIS A 462 -32.42 -9.39 8.02
CA HIS A 462 -33.68 -9.86 8.60
C HIS A 462 -34.89 -9.53 7.71
N GLY A 463 -34.89 -8.37 7.04
CA GLY A 463 -35.93 -8.02 6.06
C GLY A 463 -36.01 -9.00 4.89
N ASN A 464 -34.87 -9.51 4.44
CA ASN A 464 -34.78 -10.49 3.35
C ASN A 464 -35.13 -11.94 3.73
N LYS A 465 -35.31 -12.26 5.02
CA LYS A 465 -35.73 -13.60 5.48
C LYS A 465 -37.26 -13.77 5.57
N SER A 466 -38.02 -12.71 5.32
CA SER A 466 -39.48 -12.67 5.43
C SER A 466 -40.23 -12.75 4.08
N SER A 467 -39.55 -13.07 2.97
CA SER A 467 -40.16 -13.24 1.65
C SER A 467 -40.22 -14.69 1.20
#